data_AF-A0A925SQD8-F1
#
_entry.id   AF-A0A925SQD8-F1
#
_cell.length_a   1.000
_cell.length_b   1.000
_cell.length_c   1.000
_cell.angle_alpha   90.00
_cell.angle_beta   90.00
_cell.angle_gamma   90.00
#
_symmetry.space_group_name_H-M   'P 1'
#
loop_
_entity.id
_entity.type
_entity.pdbx_description
1 polymer ?
#
loop_
_entity_poly.entity_id
_entity_poly.type
_entity_poly.pdbx_seq_one_letter_code
_entity_poly.pdbx_strand_id
1 'polypeptide(L)'
;MKKILAINPGATSTKYAVFEGEKILLKTTIEHQGSDLQNFERVFDQYQYRLNIITEGLAEAGISLQSLDGVVGRGGLLKPLMG
;
A
#
# COMPACT_ATOMS: atom_id res chain seq x y z
N MET A 1 17.68 -11.79 5.22
CA MET A 1 16.30 -11.94 5.75
C MET A 1 15.33 -11.44 4.69
N LYS A 2 14.06 -11.89 4.71
CA LYS A 2 13.08 -11.51 3.67
C LYS A 2 12.54 -10.10 3.92
N LYS A 3 12.53 -9.26 2.88
CA LYS A 3 11.97 -7.92 2.91
C LYS A 3 10.57 -7.91 2.29
N ILE A 4 9.55 -7.63 3.09
CA ILE A 4 8.14 -7.71 2.67
C ILE A 4 7.47 -6.34 2.76
N LEU A 5 6.79 -5.94 1.69
CA LEU A 5 5.91 -4.77 1.69
C LEU A 5 4.48 -5.21 2.00
N ALA A 6 3.90 -4.70 3.09
CA ALA A 6 2.50 -4.86 3.43
C ALA A 6 1.70 -3.62 3.03
N ILE A 7 0.59 -3.79 2.31
CA ILE A 7 -0.26 -2.71 1.78
C ILE A 7 -1.71 -2.91 2.25
N ASN A 8 -2.30 -1.86 2.81
CA ASN A 8 -3.67 -1.84 3.27
C ASN A 8 -4.36 -0.53 2.81
N PRO A 9 -4.99 -0.54 1.62
CA PRO A 9 -5.82 0.57 1.19
C PRO A 9 -7.15 0.53 1.96
N GLY A 10 -7.51 1.66 2.57
CA GLY A 10 -8.82 1.93 3.17
C GLY A 10 -9.58 3.01 2.40
N ALA A 11 -10.82 3.28 2.78
CA ALA A 11 -11.65 4.28 2.11
C ALA A 11 -10.99 5.67 2.10
N THR A 12 -10.57 6.15 3.28
CA THR A 12 -9.99 7.47 3.48
C THR A 12 -8.50 7.44 3.81
N SER A 13 -7.85 6.28 3.78
CA SER A 13 -6.41 6.19 4.04
C SER A 13 -5.74 5.11 3.21
N THR A 14 -4.42 5.23 3.03
CA THR A 14 -3.55 4.18 2.52
C THR A 14 -2.46 3.93 3.55
N LYS A 15 -2.47 2.73 4.13
CA LYS A 15 -1.45 2.30 5.10
C LYS A 15 -0.51 1.31 4.43
N TYR A 16 0.78 1.47 4.62
CA TYR A 16 1.76 0.51 4.14
C TYR A 16 2.98 0.45 5.06
N ALA A 17 3.68 -0.67 5.04
CA ALA A 17 4.86 -0.88 5.85
C ALA A 17 5.83 -1.86 5.18
N VAL A 18 7.12 -1.67 5.40
CA VAL A 18 8.17 -2.59 4.96
C VAL A 18 8.76 -3.27 6.18
N PHE A 19 8.80 -4.59 6.15
CA PHE A 19 9.34 -5.45 7.18
C PHE A 19 10.58 -6.17 6.68
N GLU A 20 11.55 -6.39 7.56
CA GLU A 20 12.66 -7.33 7.36
C GLU A 20 12.63 -8.35 8.50
N GLY A 21 12.07 -9.53 8.23
CA GLY A 21 11.66 -10.45 9.30
C GLY A 21 10.61 -9.79 10.21
N GLU A 22 10.90 -9.69 11.51
CA GLU A 22 10.02 -9.04 12.50
C GLU A 22 10.31 -7.54 12.66
N LYS A 23 11.37 -7.03 12.04
CA LYS A 23 11.77 -5.62 12.14
C LYS A 23 10.97 -4.76 11.18
N ILE A 24 10.42 -3.64 11.68
CA ILE A 24 9.80 -2.60 10.85
C ILE A 24 10.90 -1.68 10.32
N LEU A 25 11.04 -1.59 9.00
CA LEU A 25 11.93 -0.65 8.32
C LEU A 25 11.22 0.66 7.96
N LEU A 26 9.94 0.57 7.59
CA LEU A 26 9.09 1.71 7.26
C LEU A 26 7.66 1.38 7.70
N LYS A 27 6.94 2.36 8.24
CA LYS A 27 5.51 2.26 8.52
C LYS A 27 4.86 3.62 8.32
N THR A 28 3.93 3.69 7.38
CA THR A 28 3.32 4.95 6.95
C THR A 28 1.81 4.82 6.91
N THR A 29 1.13 5.91 7.25
CA THR A 29 -0.29 6.12 7.00
C THR A 29 -0.43 7.42 6.24
N ILE A 30 -1.08 7.36 5.08
CA ILE A 30 -1.47 8.54 4.30
C ILE A 30 -2.98 8.67 4.42
N GLU A 31 -3.44 9.82 4.91
CA GLU A 31 -4.85 10.17 4.95
C GLU A 31 -5.21 10.87 3.63
N HIS A 32 -6.39 10.56 3.08
CA HIS A 32 -6.93 11.15 1.86
C HIS A 32 -8.09 12.06 2.24
N GLN A 33 -7.97 13.34 1.92
CA GLN A 33 -9.06 14.29 2.06
C GLN A 33 -10.10 14.08 0.96
N GLY A 34 -11.34 14.54 1.20
CA GLY A 34 -12.39 14.49 0.18
C GLY A 34 -11.96 15.18 -1.13
N SER A 35 -11.19 16.26 -1.03
CA SER A 35 -10.63 16.99 -2.18
C SER A 35 -9.65 16.17 -3.02
N ASP A 36 -8.96 15.21 -2.41
CA ASP A 36 -8.01 14.34 -3.10
C ASP A 36 -8.74 13.27 -3.91
N LEU A 37 -9.90 12.84 -3.41
CA LEU A 37 -10.65 11.72 -3.95
C LEU A 37 -11.81 12.13 -4.87
N GLN A 38 -12.26 13.40 -4.81
CA GLN A 38 -13.43 13.90 -5.54
C GLN A 38 -13.33 13.76 -7.07
N ASN A 39 -12.12 13.68 -7.61
CA ASN A 39 -11.88 13.61 -9.05
C ASN A 39 -11.96 12.18 -9.61
N PHE A 40 -12.18 11.17 -8.75
CA PHE A 40 -12.32 9.79 -9.18
C PHE A 40 -13.80 9.41 -9.23
N GLU A 41 -14.30 9.03 -10.40
CA GLU A 41 -15.68 8.56 -10.58
C GLU A 41 -15.92 7.26 -9.79
N ARG A 42 -14.93 6.37 -9.77
CA ARG A 42 -15.01 5.05 -9.12
C ARG A 42 -13.82 4.84 -8.21
N VAL A 43 -14.00 3.99 -7.19
CA VAL A 43 -12.91 3.60 -6.28
C VAL A 43 -11.73 2.98 -7.03
N PHE A 44 -12.00 2.23 -8.10
CA PHE A 44 -10.95 1.58 -8.89
C PHE A 44 -10.07 2.59 -9.66
N ASP A 45 -10.61 3.76 -10.00
CA ASP A 45 -9.86 4.81 -10.70
C ASP A 45 -8.76 5.42 -9.81
N GLN A 46 -8.83 5.20 -8.49
CA GLN A 46 -7.82 5.62 -7.52
C GLN A 46 -6.56 4.75 -7.54
N TYR A 47 -6.53 3.66 -8.31
CA TYR A 47 -5.43 2.69 -8.31
C TYR A 47 -4.07 3.34 -8.50
N GLN A 48 -3.90 4.12 -9.58
CA GLN A 48 -2.61 4.73 -9.91
C GLN A 48 -2.21 5.78 -8.87
N TYR A 49 -3.17 6.57 -8.39
CA TYR A 49 -2.94 7.56 -7.33
C TYR A 49 -2.40 6.90 -6.05
N ARG A 50 -3.04 5.82 -5.60
CA ARG A 50 -2.60 5.10 -4.39
C ARG A 50 -1.28 4.36 -4.60
N LEU A 51 -1.05 3.81 -5.79
CA LEU A 51 0.21 3.17 -6.13
C LEU A 51 1.37 4.18 -6.08
N ASN A 52 1.20 5.35 -6.68
CA ASN A 52 2.22 6.41 -6.70
C ASN A 52 2.63 6.81 -5.29
N ILE A 53 1.65 7.06 -4.40
CA ILE A 53 1.89 7.39 -2.99
C ILE A 53 2.78 6.35 -2.29
N ILE A 54 2.55 5.06 -2.56
CA ILE A 54 3.34 3.98 -1.96
C ILE A 54 4.73 3.97 -2.58
N THR A 55 4.86 4.02 -3.90
CA THR A 55 6.16 3.93 -4.59
C THR A 55 7.05 5.14 -4.32
N GLU A 56 6.47 6.34 -4.21
CA GLU A 56 7.17 7.57 -3.86
C GLU A 56 7.68 7.50 -2.41
N GLY A 57 6.83 7.13 -1.45
CA GLY A 57 7.27 7.00 -0.06
C GLY A 57 8.30 5.89 0.17
N LEU A 58 8.29 4.83 -0.65
CA LEU A 58 9.37 3.84 -0.64
C LEU A 58 10.68 4.42 -1.17
N ALA A 59 10.63 5.17 -2.27
CA ALA A 59 11.81 5.83 -2.85
C ALA A 59 12.40 6.87 -1.88
N GLU A 60 11.57 7.68 -1.23
CA GLU A 60 11.98 8.64 -0.19
C GLU A 60 12.64 7.95 1.01
N ALA A 61 12.17 6.75 1.38
CA ALA A 61 12.78 5.93 2.43
C ALA A 61 14.04 5.16 1.97
N GLY A 62 14.48 5.32 0.71
CA GLY A 62 15.62 4.60 0.14
C GLY A 62 15.37 3.11 -0.09
N ILE A 63 14.11 2.68 -0.19
CA ILE A 63 13.72 1.28 -0.36
C ILE A 63 13.37 1.04 -1.84
N SER A 64 14.30 0.43 -2.58
CA SER A 64 14.04 0.00 -3.96
C SER A 64 13.01 -1.14 -4.02
N LEU A 65 12.10 -1.08 -5.01
CA LEU A 65 11.14 -2.14 -5.30
C LEU A 65 11.84 -3.48 -5.62
N GLN A 66 12.99 -3.43 -6.29
CA GLN A 66 13.79 -4.63 -6.61
C GLN A 66 14.40 -5.28 -5.36
N SER A 67 14.45 -4.56 -4.23
CA SER A 67 14.94 -5.10 -2.96
C SER A 67 13.87 -5.84 -2.15
N LEU A 68 12.61 -5.83 -2.61
CA LEU A 68 11.50 -6.53 -1.95
C LEU A 68 11.49 -7.99 -2.40
N ASP A 69 11.40 -8.91 -1.44
CA ASP A 69 11.19 -10.33 -1.70
C ASP A 69 9.71 -10.68 -1.96
N GLY A 70 8.80 -9.80 -1.55
CA GLY A 70 7.36 -10.02 -1.70
C GLY A 70 6.52 -8.82 -1.30
N VAL A 71 5.27 -8.83 -1.77
CA VAL A 71 4.25 -7.83 -1.46
C VAL A 71 3.00 -8.56 -0.99
N VAL A 72 2.42 -8.10 0.12
CA VAL A 72 1.15 -8.60 0.65
C VAL A 72 0.14 -7.46 0.71
N GLY A 73 -1.05 -7.70 0.17
CA GLY A 73 -2.17 -6.76 0.22
C GLY A 73 -3.27 -7.26 1.15
N ARG A 74 -4.01 -6.34 1.77
CA ARG A 74 -5.30 -6.69 2.40
C ARG A 74 -6.24 -7.29 1.34
N GLY A 75 -6.85 -8.43 1.67
CA GLY A 75 -7.86 -9.05 0.82
C GLY A 75 -9.02 -8.10 0.51
N GLY A 76 -9.47 -8.11 -0.74
CA GLY A 76 -10.59 -7.31 -1.23
C GLY A 76 -11.90 -8.10 -1.34
N LEU A 77 -12.81 -7.61 -2.18
CA LEU A 77 -14.04 -8.30 -2.55
C LEU A 77 -13.70 -9.50 -3.45
N LEU A 78 -13.36 -10.62 -2.83
CA LEU A 78 -13.08 -11.89 -3.48
C LEU A 78 -14.29 -12.82 -3.36
N LYS A 79 -14.35 -13.83 -4.23
CA LYS A 79 -15.27 -14.95 -4.02
C LYS A 79 -14.95 -15.64 -2.68
N PRO A 80 -15.93 -16.30 -2.04
CA PRO A 80 -15.67 -17.11 -0.86
C PRO A 80 -14.51 -18.07 -1.11
N LEU A 81 -13.59 -18.14 -0.15
CA LEU A 81 -12.49 -19.11 -0.15
C LEU A 81 -12.97 -20.41 0.48
N MET A 82 -12.41 -21.54 0.03
CA MET A 82 -12.59 -22.82 0.69
C MET A 82 -11.96 -22.75 2.08
N GLY A 83 -12.73 -23.13 3.11
CA GLY A 83 -12.28 -23.28 4.49
C GLY A 83 -12.16 -24.73 4.89
#